data_AF-A0A1C7MNQ0-F1
#
_entry.id   AF-A0A1C7MNQ0-F1
#
_cell.length_a   1.000
_cell.length_b   1.000
_cell.length_c   1.000
_cell.angle_alpha   90.00
_cell.angle_beta   90.00
_cell.angle_gamma   90.00
#
_symmetry.space_group_name_H-M   'P 1'
#
loop_
_entity.id
_entity.type
_entity.pdbx_description
1 polymer ?
#
loop_
_entity_poly.entity_id
_entity_poly.type
_entity_poly.pdbx_seq_one_letter_code
_entity_poly.pdbx_strand_id
1 'polypeptide(L)' 'MSDRGPHEKCRLAEIVQYSCDAEVTSEGQPQLRCWPIPRIFRICPGRPAVELTRFVDVDAQTGKSSSLES' A
#
# COMPACT_ATOMS: atom_id res chain seq x y z
N MET A 1 32.15 16.77 10.45
CA MET A 1 32.13 15.31 10.59
C MET A 1 31.27 14.76 9.47
N SER A 2 31.90 14.26 8.40
CA SER A 2 31.22 13.65 7.26
C SER A 2 31.60 12.18 7.30
N ASP A 3 30.70 11.37 7.86
CA ASP A 3 30.88 9.93 7.93
C ASP A 3 30.53 9.34 6.56
N ARG A 4 31.56 8.86 5.85
CA ARG A 4 31.42 8.02 4.66
C ARG A 4 31.61 6.58 5.08
N GLY A 5 30.65 6.06 5.86
CA GLY A 5 30.47 4.62 6.04
C GLY A 5 30.07 3.96 4.70
N PRO A 6 30.24 2.63 4.55
CA PRO A 6 29.85 1.92 3.33
C PRO A 6 28.38 2.24 3.07
N HIS A 7 28.08 2.90 1.94
CA HIS A 7 26.74 3.37 1.55
C HIS A 7 25.64 2.60 2.27
N GLU A 8 25.10 3.17 3.37
CA GLU A 8 24.15 2.41 4.17
C GLU A 8 22.99 2.02 3.26
N LYS A 9 22.83 0.72 3.05
CA LYS A 9 21.96 0.23 1.99
C LYS A 9 20.53 0.59 2.36
N CYS A 10 19.82 1.23 1.43
CA CYS A 10 18.38 1.38 1.60
C CYS A 10 17.74 -0.01 1.71
N ARG A 11 16.71 -0.14 2.55
CA ARG A 11 15.92 -1.36 2.66
C ARG A 11 14.52 -1.14 2.11
N LEU A 12 13.94 -2.20 1.55
CA LEU A 12 12.51 -2.27 1.28
C LEU A 12 11.81 -2.80 2.54
N ALA A 13 10.64 -2.24 2.82
CA ALA A 13 9.77 -2.68 3.89
C ALA A 13 8.33 -2.75 3.37
N GLU A 14 7.55 -3.68 3.89
CA GLU A 14 6.13 -3.80 3.58
C GLU A 14 5.31 -3.52 4.83
N ILE A 15 4.21 -2.79 4.66
CA ILE A 15 3.14 -2.62 5.64
C ILE A 15 1.84 -3.06 4.96
N VAL A 16 1.15 -4.05 5.52
CA VAL A 16 -0.18 -4.43 5.06
C VAL A 16 -1.20 -3.56 5.77
N GLN A 17 -1.97 -2.80 5.01
CA GLN A 17 -3.16 -2.10 5.49
C GLN A 17 -4.41 -2.90 5.12
N TYR A 18 -5.55 -2.60 5.73
CA TYR A 18 -6.82 -3.19 5.36
C TYR A 18 -7.82 -2.08 5.08
N SER A 19 -8.50 -2.15 3.93
CA SER A 19 -9.73 -1.40 3.69
C SER A 19 -10.90 -2.29 4.08
N CYS A 20 -11.83 -1.80 4.88
CA CYS A 20 -12.95 -2.58 5.39
C CYS A 20 -14.27 -1.88 5.14
N ASP A 21 -15.26 -2.62 4.67
CA ASP A 21 -16.64 -2.17 4.47
C ASP A 21 -17.60 -3.04 5.27
N ALA A 22 -18.70 -2.43 5.74
CA ALA A 22 -19.80 -3.16 6.36
C ALA A 22 -20.79 -3.60 5.28
N GLU A 23 -20.92 -4.91 5.10
CA GLU A 23 -21.90 -5.53 4.21
C GLU A 23 -23.04 -6.14 5.04
N VAL A 24 -24.26 -6.15 4.51
CA VAL A 24 -25.38 -6.87 5.12
C VAL A 24 -25.47 -8.24 4.47
N THR A 25 -25.39 -9.29 5.27
CA THR A 25 -25.52 -10.67 4.77
C THR A 25 -26.95 -10.93 4.28
N SER A 26 -27.15 -12.03 3.55
CA SER A 26 -28.50 -12.48 3.15
C SER A 26 -29.44 -12.72 4.33
N GLU A 27 -28.90 -12.89 5.54
CA GLU A 27 -29.62 -13.08 6.80
C GLU A 27 -29.91 -11.76 7.53
N GLY A 28 -29.56 -10.61 6.94
CA GLY A 28 -29.78 -9.29 7.53
C GLY A 28 -28.77 -8.90 8.61
N GLN A 29 -27.68 -9.67 8.78
CA GLN A 29 -26.67 -9.39 9.80
C GLN A 29 -25.54 -8.53 9.23
N PRO A 30 -25.01 -7.55 9.99
CA PRO A 30 -23.84 -6.79 9.56
C PRO A 30 -22.58 -7.67 9.60
N GLN A 31 -21.88 -7.77 8.48
CA GLN A 31 -20.61 -8.43 8.33
C GLN A 31 -19.55 -7.43 7.87
N LEU A 32 -18.41 -7.38 8.56
CA LEU A 32 -17.27 -6.59 8.12
C LEU A 32 -16.48 -7.38 7.09
N ARG A 33 -16.32 -6.83 5.89
CA ARG A 33 -15.47 -7.39 4.84
C ARG A 33 -14.24 -6.50 4.67
N CYS A 34 -13.05 -7.10 4.75
CA CYS A 34 -11.79 -6.38 4.63
C CYS A 34 -10.94 -6.93 3.47
N TRP A 35 -10.26 -6.03 2.75
CA TRP A 35 -9.31 -6.36 1.69
C TRP A 35 -7.91 -5.87 2.08
N PRO A 36 -6.88 -6.72 1.97
CA PRO A 36 -5.50 -6.31 2.28
C PRO A 36 -4.95 -5.39 1.19
N ILE A 37 -4.25 -4.34 1.60
CA ILE A 37 -3.59 -3.35 0.75
C ILE A 37 -2.10 -3.32 1.13
N PRO A 38 -1.23 -4.01 0.37
CA PRO A 38 0.21 -4.00 0.63
C PRO A 38 0.85 -2.66 0.25
N ARG A 39 1.52 -2.02 1.20
CA ARG A 39 2.24 -0.76 1.05
C ARG A 39 3.75 -1.00 1.16
N ILE A 40 4.48 -0.81 0.06
CA ILE A 40 5.92 -1.01 -0.03
C ILE A 40 6.61 0.33 0.14
N PHE A 41 7.61 0.39 1.03
CA PHE A 41 8.38 1.60 1.32
C PHE A 41 9.86 1.37 1.06
N ARG A 42 10.52 2.41 0.55
CA ARG A 42 11.99 2.51 0.53
C ARG A 42 12.46 3.35 1.69
N ILE A 43 13.26 2.75 2.57
CA ILE A 43 13.82 3.39 3.75
C ILE A 43 15.32 3.49 3.57
N CYS A 44 15.82 4.73 3.48
CA CYS A 44 17.25 5.03 3.39
C CYS A 44 17.67 5.84 4.62
N PRO A 45 18.83 5.58 5.23
CA PRO A 45 19.28 6.36 6.37
C PRO A 45 19.43 7.85 6.06
N GLY A 46 19.08 8.69 7.03
CA GLY A 46 19.10 10.15 6.88
C GLY A 46 18.06 10.70 5.90
N ARG A 47 17.11 9.89 5.42
CA ARG A 47 16.03 10.31 4.51
C ARG A 47 14.68 9.82 5.02
N PRO A 48 13.59 10.57 4.78
CA PRO A 48 12.25 10.08 5.02
C PRO A 48 11.97 8.79 4.24
N ALA A 49 11.15 7.91 4.82
CA ALA A 49 10.62 6.75 4.10
C ALA A 49 9.73 7.22 2.96
N VAL A 50 9.85 6.59 1.79
CA VAL A 50 9.04 6.91 0.60
C VAL A 50 8.21 5.71 0.21
N GLU A 51 6.90 5.88 0.07
CA GLU A 51 5.99 4.86 -0.46
C GLU A 51 6.26 4.65 -1.95
N LEU A 52 6.39 3.38 -2.36
CA LEU A 52 6.58 2.96 -3.75
C LEU A 52 5.35 2.28 -4.34
N THR A 53 4.40 1.85 -3.51
CA THR A 53 3.14 1.24 -3.98
C THR A 53 2.35 2.25 -4.82
N ARG A 54 1.81 1.79 -5.96
CA ARG A 54 0.91 2.56 -6.82
C ARG A 54 -0.50 1.99 -6.75
N PHE A 55 -1.50 2.86 -6.69
CA PHE A 55 -2.91 2.49 -6.77
C PHE A 55 -3.35 2.52 -8.24
N VAL A 56 -3.98 1.45 -8.68
CA VAL A 56 -4.63 1.37 -9.98
C VAL A 56 -6.10 1.06 -9.77
N ASP A 57 -6.97 1.92 -10.28
CA ASP A 57 -8.38 1.59 -10.42
C ASP A 57 -8.54 0.72 -11.65
N VAL A 58 -9.17 -0.44 -11.49
CA VAL A 58 -9.43 -1.36 -12.59
C VAL A 58 -10.94 -1.44 -12.78
N ASP A 59 -11.40 -1.06 -13.98
CA ASP A 59 -12.75 -1.33 -14.42
C ASP A 59 -12.92 -2.84 -14.62
N ALA A 60 -13.72 -3.47 -13.76
CA ALA A 60 -13.94 -4.91 -13.78
C ALA A 60 -14.71 -5.41 -15.01
N GLN A 61 -15.43 -4.54 -15.73
CA GLN A 61 -16.18 -4.90 -16.93
C GLN A 61 -15.34 -4.77 -18.20
N THR A 62 -14.46 -3.77 -18.26
CA THR A 62 -13.65 -3.48 -19.46
C THR A 62 -12.18 -3.87 -19.33
N GLY A 63 -11.72 -4.19 -18.12
CA GLY A 63 -10.32 -4.48 -17.81
C GLY A 63 -9.39 -3.26 -17.92
N LYS A 64 -9.93 -2.06 -18.13
CA LYS A 64 -9.14 -0.83 -18.22
C LYS A 64 -8.64 -0.43 -16.84
N SER A 65 -7.35 -0.13 -16.73
CA SER A 65 -6.73 0.34 -15.50
C SER A 65 -6.26 1.79 -15.64
N SER A 66 -6.63 2.66 -14.68
CA SER A 66 -6.06 4.00 -14.54
C SER A 66 -5.30 4.11 -13.22
N SER A 67 -4.07 4.61 -13.27
CA SER A 67 -3.29 4.88 -12.07
C SER A 67 -3.76 6.16 -11.39
N LEU A 68 -4.09 6.08 -10.10
CA LEU A 68 -4.26 7.25 -9.23
C LEU A 68 -2.86 7.81 -8.96
N GLU A 69 -2.49 8.89 -9.65
CA GLU A 69 -1.28 9.65 -9.30
C GLU A 69 -1.48 10.26 -7.90
N SER A 70 -0.57 9.95 -6.97
CA SER A 70 -0.44 10.59 -5.66
C SER A 70 0.64 11.66 -5.69
#